data_AF-A0A972VJR7-F1
#
_entry.id   AF-A0A972VJR7-F1
#
_cell.length_a   1.000
_cell.length_b   1.000
_cell.length_c   1.000
_cell.angle_alpha   90.00
_cell.angle_beta   90.00
_cell.angle_gamma   90.00
#
_symmetry.space_group_name_H-M   'P 1'
#
loop_
_entity.id
_entity.type
_entity.pdbx_description
1 polymer ?
#
loop_
_entity_poly.entity_id
_entity_poly.type
_entity_poly.pdbx_seq_one_letter_code
_entity_poly.pdbx_strand_id
1 'polypeptide(L)' 'MIMKHFSKNTILVTFFFIQIIFAVDASPELITYTHPDGNTFSGFNRGDEWAGWHETSSGWPIAQNSNDWWVYEESS' A
#
# COMPACT_ATOMS: atom_id res chain seq x y z
N MET A 1 -32.94 -31.04 7.72
CA MET A 1 -31.94 -29.94 7.83
C MET A 1 -30.56 -30.57 7.66
N ILE A 2 -29.90 -30.36 6.52
CA ILE A 2 -28.57 -30.94 6.24
C ILE A 2 -27.52 -29.97 6.79
N MET A 3 -26.92 -30.30 7.93
CA MET A 3 -25.76 -29.56 8.44
C MET A 3 -24.53 -30.01 7.64
N LYS A 4 -24.00 -29.13 6.79
CA LYS A 4 -22.73 -29.36 6.11
C LYS A 4 -21.60 -29.40 7.15
N HIS A 5 -20.88 -30.50 7.20
CA HIS A 5 -19.69 -30.63 8.04
C HIS A 5 -18.51 -29.99 7.31
N PHE A 6 -18.13 -28.79 7.72
CA PHE A 6 -16.96 -28.12 7.15
C PHE A 6 -15.70 -28.75 7.72
N SER A 7 -14.83 -29.26 6.84
CA SER A 7 -13.55 -29.80 7.26
C SER A 7 -12.68 -28.67 7.86
N LYS A 8 -11.82 -29.00 8.83
CA LYS A 8 -10.88 -28.02 9.43
C LYS A 8 -10.04 -27.31 8.37
N ASN A 9 -9.69 -28.03 7.29
CA ASN A 9 -8.95 -27.48 6.15
C ASN A 9 -9.78 -26.43 5.39
N THR A 10 -11.09 -26.66 5.22
CA THR A 10 -12.01 -25.68 4.61
C THR A 10 -12.11 -24.40 5.44
N ILE A 11 -12.09 -24.53 6.77
CA ILE A 11 -12.10 -23.38 7.69
C ILE A 11 -10.80 -22.59 7.56
N LEU A 12 -9.64 -23.27 7.60
CA LEU A 12 -8.31 -22.65 7.46
C LEU A 12 -8.16 -21.90 6.13
N VAL A 13 -8.56 -22.52 5.02
CA VAL A 13 -8.49 -21.89 3.69
C VAL A 13 -9.36 -20.63 3.65
N THR A 14 -10.57 -20.67 4.22
CA THR A 14 -11.48 -19.50 4.24
C THR A 14 -10.86 -18.33 5.02
N PHE A 15 -10.22 -18.57 6.17
CA PHE A 15 -9.56 -17.51 6.94
C PHE A 15 -8.40 -16.86 6.19
N PHE A 16 -7.66 -17.61 5.38
CA PHE A 16 -6.57 -17.06 4.57
C PHE A 16 -7.09 -16.10 3.49
N PHE A 17 -8.21 -16.44 2.84
CA PHE A 17 -8.79 -15.60 1.77
C PHE A 17 -9.47 -14.32 2.28
N ILE A 18 -9.93 -14.28 3.54
CA ILE A 18 -10.55 -13.07 4.12
C ILE A 18 -9.56 -11.89 4.18
N GLN A 19 -8.27 -12.16 4.37
CA GLN A 19 -7.25 -11.11 4.46
C GLN A 19 -7.08 -10.33 3.15
N ILE A 20 -7.37 -10.96 2.01
CA ILE A 20 -7.23 -10.34 0.69
C ILE A 20 -8.37 -9.35 0.41
N ILE A 21 -9.52 -9.49 1.08
CA ILE A 21 -10.74 -8.70 0.82
C ILE A 21 -10.68 -7.33 1.50
N PHE A 22 -9.82 -7.14 2.51
CA PHE A 22 -9.75 -5.93 3.33
C PHE A 22 -8.45 -5.13 3.15
N ALA A 23 -7.68 -5.36 2.09
CA ALA A 23 -6.58 -4.47 1.72
C ALA A 23 -7.16 -3.14 1.23
N VAL A 24 -7.34 -2.19 2.15
CA VAL A 24 -7.80 -0.82 1.86
C VAL A 24 -6.57 0.09 1.85
N ASP A 25 -6.45 0.93 0.83
CA ASP A 25 -5.37 1.91 0.74
C ASP A 25 -5.34 2.84 1.97
N ALA A 26 -4.15 3.02 2.54
CA ALA A 26 -3.88 3.91 3.67
C ALA A 26 -4.39 5.34 3.42
N SER A 27 -4.34 5.82 2.18
CA SER A 27 -5.10 6.98 1.73
C SER A 27 -5.31 6.95 0.21
N PRO A 28 -6.56 7.03 -0.28
CA PRO A 28 -6.82 7.23 -1.71
C PRO A 28 -6.55 8.68 -2.18
N GLU A 29 -6.19 9.58 -1.26
CA GLU A 29 -6.04 11.01 -1.55
C GLU A 29 -4.71 11.33 -2.23
N LEU A 30 -4.77 12.27 -3.17
CA LEU A 30 -3.60 12.78 -3.86
C LEU A 30 -2.82 13.71 -2.92
N ILE A 31 -1.56 13.38 -2.66
CA ILE A 31 -0.64 14.15 -1.83
C ILE A 31 0.23 15.04 -2.72
N THR A 32 0.48 16.27 -2.27
CA THR A 32 1.49 17.15 -2.87
C THR A 32 2.81 16.98 -2.12
N TYR A 33 3.83 16.53 -2.83
CA TYR A 33 5.20 16.43 -2.33
C TYR A 33 5.99 17.67 -2.76
N THR A 34 6.83 18.16 -1.85
CA THR A 34 7.65 19.36 -2.06
C THR A 34 9.12 18.99 -1.92
N HIS A 35 9.92 19.33 -2.92
CA HIS A 35 11.37 19.24 -2.89
C HIS A 35 11.97 20.39 -2.06
N PRO A 36 13.22 20.25 -1.57
CA PRO A 36 13.89 21.32 -0.81
C PRO A 36 14.05 22.64 -1.58
N ASP A 37 14.04 22.61 -2.91
CA ASP A 37 14.09 23.79 -3.78
C ASP A 37 12.73 24.47 -4.00
N GLY A 38 11.66 23.93 -3.41
CA GLY A 38 10.29 24.42 -3.54
C GLY A 38 9.53 23.87 -4.74
N ASN A 39 10.16 23.07 -5.62
CA ASN A 39 9.44 22.38 -6.69
C ASN A 39 8.50 21.33 -6.10
N THR A 40 7.34 21.15 -6.72
CA THR A 40 6.32 20.23 -6.24
C THR A 40 5.88 19.23 -7.30
N PHE A 41 5.41 18.08 -6.84
CA PHE A 41 4.72 17.10 -7.68
C PHE A 41 3.65 16.37 -6.86
N SER A 42 2.77 15.64 -7.54
CA SER A 42 1.67 14.93 -6.90
C SER A 42 1.87 13.41 -6.95
N GLY A 43 1.39 12.74 -5.91
CA GLY A 43 1.41 11.28 -5.83
C GLY A 43 0.50 10.76 -4.73
N PHE A 44 0.74 9.54 -4.29
CA PHE A 44 -0.12 8.85 -3.32
C PHE A 44 0.70 8.29 -2.16
N ASN A 45 0.04 8.08 -1.03
CA ASN A 45 0.53 7.23 0.04
C ASN A 45 -0.33 5.96 0.04
N ARG A 46 0.29 4.84 -0.29
CA ARG A 46 -0.34 3.54 -0.46
C ARG A 46 0.04 2.63 0.70
N GLY A 47 -0.74 1.55 0.86
CA GLY A 47 -0.47 0.53 1.85
C GLY A 47 -1.67 0.23 2.73
N ASP A 48 -1.42 -0.47 3.83
CA ASP A 48 -2.41 -0.83 4.86
C ASP A 48 -1.81 -0.63 6.27
N GLU A 49 -2.42 -1.18 7.31
CA GLU A 49 -1.92 -1.05 8.70
C GLU A 49 -0.56 -1.74 8.94
N TRP A 50 -0.04 -2.52 7.99
CA TRP A 50 1.17 -3.32 8.13
C TRP A 50 2.34 -2.82 7.28
N ALA A 51 2.05 -2.21 6.13
CA ALA A 51 3.07 -1.67 5.23
C ALA A 51 2.56 -0.42 4.52
N GLY A 52 3.42 0.58 4.34
CA GLY A 52 3.11 1.80 3.60
C GLY A 52 4.26 2.26 2.71
N TRP A 53 3.93 2.84 1.56
CA TRP A 53 4.90 3.42 0.63
C TRP A 53 4.33 4.67 -0.06
N HIS A 54 5.24 5.49 -0.59
CA HIS A 54 4.88 6.63 -1.41
C HIS A 54 5.09 6.30 -2.88
N GLU A 55 4.19 6.77 -3.75
CA GLU A 55 4.33 6.61 -5.19
C GLU A 55 3.95 7.88 -5.95
N THR A 56 4.49 8.04 -7.16
CA THR A 56 4.07 9.10 -8.08
C THR A 56 2.63 8.88 -8.55
N SER A 57 2.01 9.90 -9.16
CA SER A 57 0.71 9.76 -9.81
C SER A 57 0.68 8.71 -10.94
N SER A 58 1.84 8.32 -11.44
CA SER A 58 2.05 7.25 -12.43
C SER A 58 2.33 5.88 -11.82
N GLY A 59 2.32 5.74 -10.48
CA GLY A 59 2.46 4.47 -9.77
C GLY A 59 3.90 3.99 -9.57
N TRP A 60 4.88 4.89 -9.62
CA TRP A 60 6.29 4.54 -9.36
C TRP A 60 6.67 4.81 -7.91
N PRO A 61 7.33 3.87 -7.21
CA PRO A 61 7.70 4.04 -5.81
C PRO A 61 8.76 5.14 -5.64
N ILE A 62 8.60 5.92 -4.59
CA ILE A 62 9.49 7.02 -4.23
C ILE A 62 9.77 7.01 -2.72
N ALA A 63 10.94 7.52 -2.35
CA ALA A 63 11.31 7.77 -0.96
C ALA A 63 12.14 9.04 -0.84
N GLN A 64 12.21 9.55 0.38
CA GLN A 64 13.02 10.72 0.69
C GLN A 64 14.46 10.28 1.00
N ASN A 65 15.44 10.84 0.30
CA ASN A 65 16.85 10.58 0.56
C ASN A 65 17.37 11.41 1.76
N SER A 66 18.65 11.25 2.11
CA SER A 66 19.28 11.95 3.24
C SER A 66 19.35 13.48 3.09
N ASN A 67 19.07 14.02 1.92
CA ASN A 67 19.08 15.45 1.61
C ASN A 67 17.66 16.02 1.48
N ASP A 68 16.65 15.30 1.97
CA ASP A 68 15.24 15.65 1.90
C ASP A 68 14.63 15.68 0.48
N TRP A 69 15.31 15.09 -0.52
CA TRP A 69 14.76 14.97 -1.88
C TRP A 69 13.94 13.70 -2.02
N TRP A 70 12.74 13.83 -2.59
CA TRP A 70 11.97 12.71 -3.11
C TRP A 70 12.64 12.15 -4.36
N VAL A 71 13.04 10.89 -4.33
CA VAL A 71 13.70 10.20 -5.43
C VAL A 71 13.00 8.88 -5.70
N TYR A 72 13.17 8.35 -6.91
CA TYR A 72 12.71 7.00 -7.21
C TYR A 72 13.45 5.99 -6.35
N GLU A 73 12.72 5.04 -5.78
CA GLU A 73 13.29 3.86 -5.16
C GLU A 73 13.89 2.98 -6.26
N GLU A 74 15.21 2.86 -6.30
CA GLU A 74 15.85 1.82 -7.10
C GLU A 74 15.80 0.51 -6.31
N SER A 75 15.28 -0.55 -6.94
CA SER A 75 15.28 -1.89 -6.38
C SER A 75 16.71 -2.30 -6.00
N SER A 76 16.99 -2.34 -4.69
CA SER A 76 18.28 -2.74 -4.12
C SER A 76 18.52 -4.24 -4.21
#